data_AF-A0A970R8K8-F1
#
_entry.id   AF-A0A970R8K8-F1
#
_cell.length_a   1.000
_cell.length_b   1.000
_cell.length_c   1.000
_cell.angle_alpha   90.00
_cell.angle_beta   90.00
_cell.angle_gamma   90.00
#
_symmetry.space_group_name_H-M   'P 1'
#
loop_
_entity.id
_entity.type
_entity.pdbx_description
1 polymer ?
#
loop_
_entity_poly.entity_id
_entity_poly.type
_entity_poly.pdbx_seq_one_letter_code
_entity_poly.pdbx_strand_id
1 'polypeptide(L)'
;MDQVFLEVSVTDKPRDVRFQVSADRASASRKVRYVETNQGDADDCMLCQLDEGGVPVGDSDQSASVAPEAQPDTRVSAVDDAVDEDAEDQFVEEKLMDAIENQLVAQQPPAVQAVLNKLTLVGHTREDAVQMMAQVLAWQISDMLKTEQPFDLVAYERALRALPQLPDAP
;
A
#
# COMPACT_ATOMS: atom_id res chain seq x y z
N MET A 1 -35.86 -22.94 41.60
CA MET A 1 -35.32 -21.65 42.06
C MET A 1 -33.84 -21.89 42.33
N ASP A 2 -32.96 -21.52 41.40
CA ASP A 2 -32.23 -20.22 41.38
C ASP A 2 -30.86 -20.44 42.06
N GLN A 3 -29.68 -20.15 41.50
CA GLN A 3 -29.25 -19.22 40.46
C GLN A 3 -28.00 -19.76 39.74
N VAL A 4 -27.91 -19.52 38.44
CA VAL A 4 -26.67 -19.67 37.66
C VAL A 4 -25.87 -18.38 37.80
N PHE A 5 -24.71 -18.43 38.45
CA PHE A 5 -23.75 -17.34 38.48
C PHE A 5 -23.10 -17.23 37.08
N LEU A 6 -23.43 -16.18 36.33
CA LEU A 6 -22.64 -15.78 35.17
C LEU A 6 -21.33 -15.16 35.67
N GLU A 7 -20.21 -15.87 35.48
CA GLU A 7 -18.89 -15.25 35.56
C GLU A 7 -18.73 -14.26 34.40
N VAL A 8 -18.77 -12.97 34.73
CA VAL A 8 -18.42 -11.89 33.80
C VAL A 8 -16.90 -11.80 33.79
N SER A 9 -16.26 -12.32 32.74
CA SER A 9 -14.85 -12.11 32.47
C SER A 9 -14.61 -10.62 32.18
N VAL A 10 -14.22 -9.86 33.21
CA VAL A 10 -13.73 -8.50 33.05
C VAL A 10 -12.38 -8.61 32.34
N THR A 11 -12.37 -8.37 31.03
CA THR A 11 -11.13 -8.20 30.27
C THR A 11 -10.41 -6.98 30.84
N ASP A 12 -9.35 -7.22 31.60
CA ASP A 12 -8.50 -6.17 32.20
C ASP A 12 -7.62 -5.57 31.10
N LYS A 13 -8.25 -4.83 30.19
CA LYS A 13 -7.55 -4.04 29.19
C LYS A 13 -7.32 -2.65 29.80
N PRO A 14 -6.07 -2.15 29.84
CA PRO A 14 -5.78 -0.84 30.42
C PRO A 14 -6.62 0.23 29.73
N ARG A 15 -7.14 1.17 30.53
CA ARG A 15 -8.04 2.22 30.04
C ARG A 15 -7.21 3.24 29.28
N ASP A 16 -7.51 3.42 27.99
CA ASP A 16 -6.89 4.47 27.16
C ASP A 16 -7.15 5.84 27.80
N VAL A 17 -6.07 6.51 28.22
CA VAL A 17 -6.09 7.79 28.92
C VAL A 17 -6.61 8.94 28.07
N ARG A 18 -6.68 8.76 26.73
CA ARG A 18 -7.26 9.74 25.80
C ARG A 18 -8.78 9.82 25.91
N PHE A 19 -9.45 8.76 26.39
CA PHE A 19 -10.90 8.71 26.48
C PHE A 19 -11.35 8.67 27.94
N GLN A 20 -11.78 9.83 28.45
CA GLN A 20 -12.39 9.91 29.77
C GLN A 20 -13.88 9.67 29.66
N VAL A 21 -14.36 8.61 30.31
CA VAL A 21 -15.77 8.26 30.31
C VAL A 21 -16.40 8.61 31.66
N SER A 22 -17.29 9.59 31.66
CA SER A 22 -18.10 9.94 32.82
C SER A 22 -19.43 9.18 32.76
N ALA A 23 -19.70 8.42 33.83
CA ALA A 23 -20.96 7.71 34.01
C ALA A 23 -21.44 7.97 35.44
N ASP A 24 -22.37 8.91 35.60
CA ASP A 24 -23.09 9.08 36.84
C ASP A 24 -24.17 8.00 36.96
N ARG A 25 -24.25 7.31 38.10
CA ARG A 25 -25.15 6.16 38.30
C ARG A 25 -26.65 6.53 38.21
N ALA A 26 -26.98 7.81 38.23
CA ALA A 26 -28.34 8.36 38.08
C ALA A 26 -28.70 8.71 36.62
N SER A 27 -27.77 8.59 35.67
CA SER A 27 -27.98 8.98 34.27
C SER A 27 -28.11 7.75 33.37
N ALA A 28 -29.12 7.73 32.49
CA ALA A 28 -29.34 6.65 31.52
C ALA A 28 -28.38 6.70 30.30
N SER A 29 -27.49 7.69 30.23
CA SER A 29 -26.56 7.90 29.12
C SER A 29 -25.13 8.07 29.61
N ARG A 30 -24.17 7.49 28.88
CA ARG A 30 -22.73 7.56 29.18
C ARG A 30 -22.08 8.62 28.29
N LYS A 31 -21.32 9.56 28.88
CA LYS A 31 -20.64 10.63 28.13
C LYS A 31 -19.15 10.34 28.02
N VAL A 32 -18.64 10.32 26.80
CA VAL A 32 -17.21 10.14 26.49
C VAL A 32 -16.63 11.49 26.09
N ARG A 33 -15.49 11.87 26.69
CA ARG A 33 -14.70 13.05 26.30
C ARG A 33 -13.34 12.60 25.80
N TYR A 34 -12.93 13.20 24.69
CA TYR A 34 -11.56 13.08 24.18
C TYR A 34 -10.67 14.10 24.88
N VAL A 35 -9.51 13.66 25.38
CA VAL A 35 -8.48 14.50 25.98
C VAL A 35 -7.22 14.32 25.14
N GLU A 36 -6.78 15.41 24.53
CA GLU A 36 -5.54 15.42 23.74
C GLU A 36 -4.35 15.47 24.71
N THR A 37 -3.70 14.32 24.92
CA THR A 37 -2.48 14.22 25.71
C THR A 37 -1.29 13.99 24.78
N ASN A 38 -0.21 14.76 24.97
CA ASN A 38 1.05 14.55 24.24
C ASN A 38 1.78 13.26 24.66
N GLN A 39 1.36 12.63 25.75
CA GLN A 39 1.78 11.28 26.14
C GLN A 39 0.71 10.30 25.67
N GLY A 40 1.04 9.54 24.63
CA GLY A 40 0.38 8.27 24.36
C GLY A 40 0.73 7.25 25.43
N ASP A 41 0.06 6.11 25.42
CA ASP A 41 0.38 4.98 26.29
C ASP A 41 1.87 4.61 26.14
N ALA A 42 2.53 4.28 27.25
CA ALA A 42 3.96 3.93 27.23
C ALA A 42 4.23 2.71 26.34
N ASP A 43 3.24 1.81 26.22
CA ASP A 43 3.32 0.62 25.38
C ASP A 43 3.17 0.93 23.87
N ASP A 44 2.70 2.13 23.50
CA ASP A 44 2.51 2.59 22.11
C ASP A 44 3.58 3.60 21.65
N CYS A 45 4.51 3.99 22.53
CA CYS A 45 5.53 4.97 22.18
C CYS A 45 6.71 4.32 21.42
N MET A 46 6.66 4.37 20.08
CA MET A 46 7.78 3.92 19.23
C MET A 46 9.12 4.59 19.56
N LEU A 47 9.10 5.81 20.11
CA LEU A 47 10.31 6.57 20.45
C LEU A 47 11.02 6.00 21.69
N CYS A 48 10.26 5.53 22.69
CA CYS A 48 10.83 4.92 23.90
C CYS A 48 11.29 3.47 23.66
N GLN A 49 10.66 2.73 22.75
CA GLN A 49 11.09 1.38 22.36
C GLN A 49 12.45 1.36 21.64
N LEU A 50 12.83 2.48 21.02
CA LEU A 50 14.12 2.63 20.34
C LEU A 50 15.28 2.89 21.32
N ASP A 51 15.01 3.42 22.52
CA ASP A 51 16.05 3.77 23.49
C ASP A 51 16.50 2.57 24.38
N GLU A 52 15.68 1.53 24.52
CA GLU A 52 16.01 0.36 25.37
C GLU A 52 16.64 -0.82 24.62
N GLY A 53 16.61 -0.81 23.29
CA GLY A 53 17.22 -1.81 22.42
C GLY A 53 18.53 -1.32 21.81
N GLY A 54 19.60 -1.28 22.60
CA GLY A 54 20.94 -1.00 22.07
C GLY A 54 21.28 -1.96 20.93
N VAL A 55 21.42 -1.43 19.71
CA VAL A 55 21.96 -2.18 18.56
C VAL A 55 23.37 -2.64 18.92
N PRO A 56 23.66 -3.95 18.96
CA PRO A 56 25.03 -4.40 19.03
C PRO A 56 25.68 -4.09 17.68
N VAL A 57 26.44 -2.99 17.62
CA VAL A 57 27.44 -2.79 16.57
C VAL A 57 28.52 -3.86 16.76
N GLY A 58 28.30 -4.99 16.09
CA GLY A 58 29.28 -6.05 15.97
C GLY A 58 30.43 -5.57 15.09
N ASP A 59 31.55 -5.27 15.74
CA ASP A 59 32.85 -5.11 15.10
C ASP A 59 33.17 -6.41 14.35
N SER A 60 33.26 -6.32 13.02
CA SER A 60 33.72 -7.39 12.15
C SER A 60 34.54 -6.78 11.04
N ASP A 61 35.69 -6.27 11.45
CA ASP A 61 36.88 -6.23 10.61
C ASP A 61 37.19 -7.66 10.15
N GLN A 62 36.75 -7.99 8.95
CA GLN A 62 37.36 -9.06 8.15
C GLN A 62 37.65 -8.52 6.76
N SER A 63 38.85 -7.93 6.69
CA SER A 63 39.62 -7.80 5.47
C SER A 63 39.78 -9.18 4.82
N ALA A 64 39.01 -9.44 3.77
CA ALA A 64 39.33 -10.42 2.74
C ALA A 64 39.27 -9.69 1.39
N SER A 65 40.45 -9.55 0.80
CA SER A 65 40.70 -9.04 -0.54
C SER A 65 39.75 -9.68 -1.57
N VAL A 66 38.87 -8.88 -2.14
CA VAL A 66 38.26 -9.19 -3.45
C VAL A 66 38.83 -8.16 -4.42
N ALA A 67 39.62 -8.66 -5.36
CA ALA A 67 40.17 -7.89 -6.47
C ALA A 67 39.04 -7.18 -7.24
N PRO A 68 39.32 -6.06 -7.92
CA PRO A 68 38.37 -5.48 -8.84
C PRO A 68 38.22 -6.46 -10.01
N GLU A 69 37.13 -7.22 -10.03
CA GLU A 69 36.75 -7.95 -11.23
C GLU A 69 36.49 -6.91 -12.31
N ALA A 70 37.37 -6.93 -13.30
CA ALA A 70 37.28 -6.15 -14.51
C ALA A 70 35.89 -6.35 -15.10
N GLN A 71 35.26 -5.22 -15.40
CA GLN A 71 34.17 -5.14 -16.37
C GLN A 71 34.55 -6.01 -17.56
N PRO A 72 33.74 -7.01 -17.97
CA PRO A 72 33.91 -7.52 -19.31
C PRO A 72 33.57 -6.36 -20.22
N ASP A 73 34.60 -5.83 -20.88
CA ASP A 73 34.48 -5.09 -22.14
C ASP A 73 33.63 -5.93 -23.10
N THR A 74 32.32 -5.86 -22.96
CA THR A 74 31.41 -6.19 -24.04
C THR A 74 31.59 -5.09 -25.06
N ARG A 75 32.60 -5.29 -25.89
CA ARG A 75 32.71 -4.75 -27.23
C ARG A 75 31.28 -4.67 -27.76
N VAL A 76 30.81 -3.46 -27.97
CA VAL A 76 29.53 -3.16 -28.60
C VAL A 76 29.64 -3.70 -30.02
N SER A 77 29.40 -5.00 -30.15
CA SER A 77 29.00 -5.58 -31.43
C SER A 77 27.68 -4.91 -31.70
N ALA A 78 27.64 -4.16 -32.81
CA ALA A 78 26.40 -3.77 -33.45
C ALA A 78 25.51 -5.03 -33.50
N VAL A 79 24.54 -5.08 -32.58
CA VAL A 79 23.45 -6.04 -32.63
C VAL A 79 22.44 -5.40 -33.55
N ASP A 80 22.20 -6.09 -34.66
CA ASP A 80 21.22 -5.73 -35.67
C ASP A 80 19.91 -5.27 -35.03
N ASP A 81 19.57 -4.02 -35.31
CA ASP A 81 18.47 -3.22 -34.78
C ASP A 81 17.13 -3.67 -35.40
N ALA A 82 16.73 -4.89 -35.04
CA ALA A 82 15.38 -5.40 -35.23
C ALA A 82 14.93 -5.94 -33.86
N VAL A 83 14.74 -5.03 -32.91
CA VAL A 83 13.96 -5.38 -31.72
C VAL A 83 12.53 -5.60 -32.22
N ASP A 84 11.99 -6.79 -32.00
CA ASP A 84 10.60 -7.10 -32.32
C ASP A 84 9.71 -6.13 -31.50
N GLU A 85 9.08 -5.15 -32.14
CA GLU A 85 8.20 -4.15 -31.49
C GLU A 85 7.14 -4.82 -30.60
N ASP A 86 6.62 -5.97 -31.04
CA ASP A 86 5.67 -6.80 -30.30
C ASP A 86 6.22 -7.28 -28.94
N ALA A 87 7.53 -7.51 -28.83
CA ALA A 87 8.17 -7.95 -27.58
C ALA A 87 8.33 -6.78 -26.59
N GLU A 88 8.53 -5.56 -27.08
CA GLU A 88 8.60 -4.36 -26.24
C GLU A 88 7.23 -4.03 -25.65
N ASP A 89 6.17 -4.08 -26.46
CA ASP A 89 4.80 -3.79 -26.03
C ASP A 89 4.32 -4.77 -24.95
N GLN A 90 4.61 -6.07 -25.12
CA GLN A 90 4.30 -7.10 -24.11
C GLN A 90 5.05 -6.83 -22.80
N PHE A 91 6.33 -6.45 -22.87
CA PHE A 91 7.11 -6.13 -21.69
C PHE A 91 6.53 -4.92 -20.93
N VAL A 92 6.08 -3.88 -21.64
CA VAL A 92 5.45 -2.71 -21.02
C VAL A 92 4.13 -3.08 -20.34
N GLU A 93 3.29 -3.87 -21.00
CA GLU A 93 2.02 -4.36 -20.44
C GLU A 93 2.24 -5.13 -19.13
N GLU A 94 3.18 -6.09 -19.12
CA GLU A 94 3.52 -6.86 -17.93
C GLU A 94 3.95 -5.97 -16.75
N LYS A 95 4.77 -4.94 -17.02
CA LYS A 95 5.21 -4.00 -15.97
C LYS A 95 4.08 -3.15 -15.41
N LEU A 96 3.11 -2.79 -16.25
CA LEU A 96 1.93 -2.05 -15.79
C LEU A 96 1.02 -2.94 -14.94
N MET A 97 0.85 -4.21 -15.32
CA MET A 97 0.14 -5.18 -14.48
C MET A 97 0.83 -5.38 -13.12
N ASP A 98 2.15 -5.59 -13.12
CA ASP A 98 2.97 -5.67 -11.89
C ASP A 98 2.75 -4.44 -10.99
N ALA A 99 2.69 -3.25 -11.59
CA ALA A 99 2.44 -2.01 -10.85
C ALA A 99 1.06 -2.00 -10.18
N ILE A 100 0.01 -2.45 -10.87
CA ILE A 100 -1.35 -2.58 -10.29
C ILE A 100 -1.37 -3.62 -9.16
N GLU A 101 -0.68 -4.74 -9.33
CA GLU A 101 -0.56 -5.75 -8.28
C GLU A 101 0.13 -5.20 -7.03
N ASN A 102 1.20 -4.44 -7.21
CA ASN A 102 1.86 -3.76 -6.11
C ASN A 102 0.95 -2.74 -5.43
N GLN A 103 0.10 -2.01 -6.16
CA GLN A 103 -0.91 -1.10 -5.60
C GLN A 103 -1.97 -1.85 -4.79
N LEU A 104 -2.41 -3.03 -5.23
CA LEU A 104 -3.36 -3.88 -4.52
C LEU A 104 -2.76 -4.39 -3.20
N VAL A 105 -1.51 -4.86 -3.23
CA VAL A 105 -0.77 -5.31 -2.03
C VAL A 105 -0.60 -4.15 -1.05
N ALA A 106 -0.22 -2.97 -1.54
CA ALA A 106 -0.06 -1.76 -0.73
C ALA A 106 -1.39 -1.14 -0.27
N GLN A 107 -2.52 -1.58 -0.85
CA GLN A 107 -3.85 -1.00 -0.67
C GLN A 107 -3.89 0.52 -0.96
N GLN A 108 -3.07 0.96 -1.92
CA GLN A 108 -2.90 2.37 -2.25
C GLN A 108 -2.83 2.58 -3.77
N PRO A 109 -3.65 3.48 -4.33
CA PRO A 109 -4.73 4.20 -3.66
C PRO A 109 -5.90 3.28 -3.24
N PRO A 110 -6.71 3.66 -2.23
CA PRO A 110 -7.84 2.84 -1.77
C PRO A 110 -8.88 2.59 -2.88
N ALA A 111 -8.89 3.43 -3.92
CA ALA A 111 -9.70 3.25 -5.11
C ALA A 111 -9.38 1.93 -5.86
N VAL A 112 -8.12 1.47 -5.85
CA VAL A 112 -7.67 0.27 -6.59
C VAL A 112 -8.39 -0.97 -6.09
N GLN A 113 -8.39 -1.20 -4.77
CA GLN A 113 -9.09 -2.33 -4.17
C GLN A 113 -10.60 -2.23 -4.37
N ALA A 114 -11.17 -1.03 -4.23
CA ALA A 114 -12.60 -0.82 -4.41
C ALA A 114 -13.05 -1.13 -5.85
N VAL A 115 -12.23 -0.76 -6.83
CA VAL A 115 -12.50 -1.02 -8.26
C VAL A 115 -12.36 -2.49 -8.59
N LEU A 116 -11.34 -3.17 -8.09
CA LEU A 116 -11.21 -4.63 -8.25
C LEU A 116 -12.44 -5.36 -7.68
N ASN A 117 -12.86 -5.01 -6.46
CA ASN A 117 -14.06 -5.59 -5.85
C ASN A 117 -15.31 -5.31 -6.68
N LYS A 118 -15.46 -4.08 -7.18
CA LYS A 118 -16.58 -3.68 -8.05
C LYS A 118 -16.61 -4.53 -9.33
N LEU A 119 -15.47 -4.66 -10.03
CA LEU A 119 -15.40 -5.37 -11.30
C LEU A 119 -15.66 -6.87 -11.15
N THR A 120 -15.13 -7.48 -10.09
CA THR A 120 -15.39 -8.89 -9.78
C THR A 120 -16.85 -9.15 -9.40
N LEU A 121 -17.53 -8.21 -8.72
CA LEU A 121 -18.97 -8.30 -8.46
C LEU A 121 -19.82 -8.25 -9.74
N VAL A 122 -19.37 -7.52 -10.77
CA VAL A 122 -20.06 -7.45 -12.08
C VAL A 122 -19.75 -8.66 -12.97
N GLY A 123 -18.85 -9.55 -12.52
CA GLY A 123 -18.55 -10.83 -13.18
C GLY A 123 -17.26 -10.85 -14.00
N HIS A 124 -16.42 -9.81 -13.92
CA HIS A 124 -15.08 -9.85 -14.50
C HIS A 124 -14.16 -10.75 -13.67
N THR A 125 -13.25 -11.47 -14.32
CA THR A 125 -12.20 -12.18 -13.61
C THR A 125 -11.23 -11.18 -12.97
N ARG A 126 -10.46 -11.63 -11.97
CA ARG A 126 -9.43 -10.79 -11.35
C ARG A 126 -8.39 -10.34 -12.38
N GLU A 127 -7.99 -11.25 -13.26
CA GLU A 127 -7.02 -11.00 -14.33
C GLU A 127 -7.54 -9.93 -15.31
N ASP A 128 -8.75 -10.09 -15.83
CA ASP A 128 -9.38 -9.08 -16.71
C ASP A 128 -9.49 -7.71 -16.03
N ALA A 129 -9.84 -7.69 -14.74
CA ALA A 129 -9.95 -6.47 -13.97
C ALA A 129 -8.59 -5.77 -13.83
N VAL A 130 -7.53 -6.51 -13.51
CA VAL A 130 -6.17 -5.97 -13.42
C VAL A 130 -5.69 -5.47 -14.77
N GLN A 131 -5.98 -6.18 -15.87
CA GLN A 131 -5.64 -5.72 -17.22
C GLN A 131 -6.35 -4.41 -17.59
N MET A 132 -7.65 -4.27 -17.28
CA MET A 132 -8.37 -3.00 -17.49
C MET A 132 -7.80 -1.86 -16.63
N MET A 133 -7.39 -2.15 -15.40
CA MET A 133 -6.77 -1.16 -14.51
C MET A 133 -5.37 -0.75 -15.02
N ALA A 134 -4.60 -1.69 -15.57
CA ALA A 134 -3.31 -1.42 -16.19
C ALA A 134 -3.43 -0.53 -17.43
N GLN A 135 -4.47 -0.72 -18.25
CA GLN A 135 -4.76 0.18 -19.38
C GLN A 135 -5.06 1.62 -18.92
N VAL A 136 -5.79 1.80 -17.82
CA VAL A 136 -6.03 3.13 -17.23
C VAL A 136 -4.72 3.76 -16.76
N LEU A 137 -3.83 2.98 -16.15
CA LEU A 137 -2.51 3.45 -15.74
C LEU A 137 -1.65 3.85 -16.95
N ALA A 138 -1.65 3.03 -18.00
CA ALA A 138 -0.97 3.31 -19.26
C ALA A 138 -1.44 4.64 -19.88
N TRP A 139 -2.75 4.85 -19.90
CA TRP A 139 -3.35 6.10 -20.38
C TRP A 139 -2.88 7.31 -19.56
N GLN A 140 -2.87 7.20 -18.22
CA GLN A 140 -2.44 8.30 -17.36
C GLN A 140 -0.94 8.61 -17.51
N ILE A 141 -0.10 7.59 -17.67
CA ILE A 141 1.33 7.76 -17.97
C ILE A 141 1.51 8.41 -19.35
N SER A 142 0.74 7.97 -20.35
CA SER A 142 0.76 8.57 -21.69
C SER A 142 0.37 10.05 -21.66
N ASP A 143 -0.66 10.41 -20.90
CA ASP A 143 -1.09 11.80 -20.72
C ASP A 143 -0.04 12.64 -20.00
N MET A 144 0.56 12.10 -18.93
CA MET A 144 1.68 12.72 -18.20
C MET A 144 2.86 13.04 -19.13
N LEU A 145 3.24 12.09 -20.00
CA LEU A 145 4.33 12.27 -20.96
C LEU A 145 3.99 13.27 -22.08
N LYS A 146 2.75 13.27 -22.57
CA LYS A 146 2.31 14.17 -23.65
C LYS A 146 2.15 15.62 -23.19
N THR A 147 1.64 15.82 -21.98
CA THR A 147 1.35 17.15 -21.43
C THR A 147 2.52 17.74 -20.64
N GLU A 148 3.58 16.95 -20.43
CA GLU A 148 4.75 17.29 -19.60
C GLU A 148 4.34 17.75 -18.18
N GLN A 149 3.22 17.22 -17.67
CA GLN A 149 2.71 17.47 -16.33
C GLN A 149 3.07 16.33 -15.38
N PRO A 150 3.09 16.55 -14.05
CA PRO A 150 3.22 15.45 -13.10
C PRO A 150 2.00 14.51 -13.15
N PHE A 151 2.19 13.27 -12.70
CA PHE A 151 1.13 12.26 -12.62
C PHE A 151 -0.04 12.76 -11.75
N ASP A 152 -1.25 12.86 -12.33
CA ASP A 152 -2.45 13.27 -11.62
C ASP A 152 -3.16 12.05 -11.00
N LEU A 153 -2.93 11.86 -9.69
CA LEU A 153 -3.58 10.81 -8.91
C LEU A 153 -5.12 10.95 -8.88
N VAL A 154 -5.65 12.17 -8.89
CA VAL A 154 -7.10 12.41 -8.83
C VAL A 154 -7.76 12.03 -10.16
N ALA A 155 -7.13 12.36 -11.29
CA ALA A 155 -7.57 11.93 -12.61
C ALA A 155 -7.51 10.40 -12.74
N TYR A 156 -6.39 9.79 -12.33
CA TYR A 156 -6.22 8.34 -12.31
C TYR A 156 -7.32 7.63 -11.52
N GLU A 157 -7.57 8.03 -10.27
CA GLU A 157 -8.62 7.40 -9.46
C GLU A 157 -10.03 7.60 -10.05
N ARG A 158 -10.28 8.73 -10.72
CA ARG A 158 -11.55 8.97 -11.41
C ARG A 158 -11.72 8.01 -12.58
N ALA A 159 -10.67 7.82 -13.37
CA ALA A 159 -10.67 6.88 -14.49
C ALA A 159 -10.85 5.42 -14.01
N LEU A 160 -10.14 5.00 -12.95
CA LEU A 160 -10.34 3.67 -12.36
C LEU A 160 -11.80 3.42 -11.92
N ARG A 161 -12.44 4.43 -11.31
CA ARG A 161 -13.85 4.31 -10.90
C ARG A 161 -14.82 4.21 -12.08
N ALA A 162 -14.45 4.73 -13.25
CA ALA A 162 -15.26 4.68 -14.47
C ALA A 162 -15.22 3.31 -15.17
N LEU A 163 -14.27 2.43 -14.84
CA LEU A 163 -14.24 1.06 -15.37
C LEU A 163 -15.60 0.35 -15.17
N PRO A 164 -16.09 -0.43 -16.14
CA PRO A 164 -15.35 -0.99 -17.28
C PRO A 164 -15.28 -0.07 -18.52
N GLN A 165 -15.81 1.15 -18.48
CA GLN A 165 -15.54 2.10 -19.56
C GLN A 165 -14.06 2.52 -19.50
N LEU A 166 -13.29 2.10 -20.51
CA LEU A 166 -11.90 2.52 -20.68
C LEU A 166 -11.84 3.97 -21.19
N PRO A 167 -10.82 4.74 -20.79
CA PRO A 167 -10.56 6.03 -21.40
C PRO A 167 -10.24 5.84 -22.88
N ASP A 168 -10.72 6.74 -23.73
CA ASP A 168 -10.40 6.70 -25.16
C ASP A 168 -8.88 6.82 -25.34
N ALA A 169 -8.32 5.88 -26.10
CA ALA A 169 -6.93 5.94 -26.50
C ALA A 169 -6.70 7.19 -27.37
N PRO A 170 -5.63 7.95 -27.13
CA PRO A 170 -5.31 9.16 -27.88
C PRO A 170 -4.82 8.90 -29.30
#